data_AF-A0A455T1D3-F1
#
_entry.id   AF-A0A455T1D3-F1
#
_cell.length_a   1.000
_cell.length_b   1.000
_cell.length_c   1.000
_cell.angle_alpha   90.00
_cell.angle_beta   90.00
_cell.angle_gamma   90.00
#
_symmetry.space_group_name_H-M   'P 1'
#
loop_
_entity.id
_entity.type
_entity.pdbx_description
1 polymer ?
#
loop_
_entity_poly.entity_id
_entity_poly.type
_entity_poly.pdbx_seq_one_letter_code
_entity_poly.pdbx_strand_id
1 'polypeptide(L)'
;MQTVQTRLSVSYLLRGNQAGARDCSCPCNPCDCNPCECPGASRAPRWRLSLYRLAEGHFAKISLLGREMLLLCLALAPEGQATDPRAWQEVILTDVSANPATVLQLLEEIEEHIEALPAEVCEQAHRPGRRAVYAVPLAYQQHESSPQLRVDFVPAEARLLRAAEPRPMQPPASWSYNGPLAPRGSFVWQSPLR
;
A
#
# COMPACT_ATOMS: atom_id res chain seq x y z
N MET A 1 26.80 -19.88 37.96
CA MET A 1 25.88 -18.73 37.75
C MET A 1 25.42 -18.79 36.30
N GLN A 2 24.18 -19.21 36.05
CA GLN A 2 23.57 -19.14 34.72
C GLN A 2 22.94 -17.76 34.56
N THR A 3 23.41 -17.00 33.58
CA THR A 3 22.78 -15.76 33.16
C THR A 3 21.42 -16.09 32.56
N VAL A 4 20.36 -15.82 33.30
CA VAL A 4 18.99 -15.78 32.77
C VAL A 4 18.94 -14.62 31.79
N GLN A 5 19.16 -14.90 30.51
CA GLN A 5 18.77 -14.00 29.44
C GLN A 5 17.24 -13.94 29.44
N THR A 6 16.66 -13.01 30.20
CA THR A 6 15.32 -12.50 29.94
C THR A 6 15.34 -11.89 28.54
N ARG A 7 15.07 -12.72 27.52
CA ARG A 7 14.64 -12.21 26.21
C ARG A 7 13.31 -11.52 26.47
N LEU A 8 13.36 -10.20 26.68
CA LEU A 8 12.18 -9.36 26.60
C LEU A 8 11.51 -9.70 25.28
N SER A 9 10.31 -10.28 25.37
CA SER A 9 9.49 -10.60 24.21
C SER A 9 9.24 -9.29 23.48
N VAL A 10 9.97 -9.04 22.39
CA VAL A 10 9.72 -7.86 21.56
C VAL A 10 8.39 -8.15 20.87
N SER A 11 7.31 -7.59 21.42
CA SER A 11 5.99 -7.72 20.84
C SER A 11 5.91 -6.77 19.64
N TYR A 12 5.92 -7.37 18.46
CA TYR A 12 5.71 -6.68 17.20
C TYR A 12 4.25 -6.82 16.85
N LEU A 13 3.46 -5.80 17.15
CA LEU A 13 2.03 -5.78 16.86
C LEU A 13 1.74 -4.47 16.15
N LEU A 14 1.14 -4.58 14.97
CA LEU A 14 0.63 -3.44 14.20
C LEU A 14 -0.86 -3.66 13.98
N ARG A 15 -1.65 -2.62 14.23
CA ARG A 15 -3.10 -2.64 14.06
C ARG A 15 -3.56 -1.42 13.28
N GLY A 16 -4.66 -1.60 12.57
CA GLY A 16 -5.30 -0.49 11.90
C GLY A 16 -6.41 -0.95 10.97
N ASN A 17 -6.68 -0.16 9.95
CA ASN A 17 -7.75 -0.41 8.99
C ASN A 17 -7.20 -0.53 7.58
N GLN A 18 -7.86 -1.37 6.79
CA GLN A 18 -7.58 -1.52 5.37
C GLN A 18 -8.76 -1.02 4.55
N ALA A 19 -8.44 -0.39 3.44
CA ALA A 19 -9.41 0.00 2.42
C ALA A 19 -8.77 -0.12 1.03
N GLY A 20 -9.58 -0.13 -0.01
CA GLY A 20 -9.07 -0.24 -1.37
C GLY A 20 -9.97 0.40 -2.41
N ALA A 21 -9.42 0.52 -3.61
CA ALA A 21 -10.16 0.89 -4.80
C ALA A 21 -9.46 0.32 -6.04
N ARG A 22 -10.20 0.09 -7.11
CA ARG A 22 -9.66 -0.28 -8.43
C ARG A 22 -10.37 0.47 -9.54
N ASP A 23 -9.67 0.63 -10.66
CA ASP A 23 -10.25 1.12 -11.92
C ASP A 23 -11.27 0.09 -12.43
N CYS A 24 -12.56 0.35 -12.21
CA CYS A 24 -13.62 -0.56 -12.60
C CYS A 24 -14.90 0.22 -12.91
N SER A 25 -15.64 -0.24 -13.92
CA SER A 25 -16.93 0.33 -14.33
C SER A 25 -18.13 -0.43 -13.72
N CYS A 26 -17.92 -1.25 -12.69
CA CYS A 26 -19.00 -1.98 -12.02
C CYS A 26 -19.94 -1.01 -11.27
N PRO A 27 -21.18 -1.44 -10.96
CA PRO A 27 -22.08 -0.68 -10.10
C PRO A 27 -21.62 -0.59 -8.63
N CYS A 28 -20.64 -1.42 -8.23
CA CYS A 28 -20.01 -1.32 -6.92
C CYS A 28 -19.10 -0.08 -6.84
N ASN A 29 -19.55 0.97 -6.16
CA ASN A 29 -18.75 2.18 -5.96
C ASN A 29 -18.56 2.46 -4.47
N PRO A 30 -17.31 2.49 -3.95
CA PRO A 30 -16.06 2.15 -4.64
C PRO A 30 -15.89 0.64 -4.89
N CYS A 31 -15.32 0.28 -6.03
CA CYS A 31 -15.00 -1.11 -6.36
C CYS A 31 -13.65 -1.48 -5.77
N ASP A 32 -13.56 -2.64 -5.13
CA ASP A 32 -12.29 -3.20 -4.65
C ASP A 32 -12.22 -4.73 -4.78
N CYS A 33 -13.10 -5.31 -5.59
CA CYS A 33 -13.12 -6.74 -5.86
C CYS A 33 -11.77 -7.21 -6.46
N ASN A 34 -11.31 -8.40 -6.07
CA ASN A 34 -10.05 -8.95 -6.56
C ASN A 34 -10.08 -10.50 -6.62
N PRO A 35 -10.41 -11.13 -7.77
CA PRO A 35 -10.77 -10.51 -9.06
C PRO A 35 -12.15 -9.84 -9.02
N CYS A 36 -12.48 -9.01 -10.02
CA CYS A 36 -13.81 -8.40 -10.11
C CYS A 36 -14.73 -9.21 -11.03
N GLU A 37 -15.81 -9.73 -10.45
CA GLU A 37 -16.83 -10.54 -11.16
C GLU A 37 -18.12 -9.76 -11.44
N CYS A 38 -18.16 -8.47 -11.12
CA CYS A 38 -19.38 -7.67 -11.30
C CYS A 38 -19.74 -7.53 -12.80
N PRO A 39 -21.04 -7.50 -13.14
CA PRO A 39 -21.47 -7.21 -14.51
C PRO A 39 -20.88 -5.87 -14.99
N GLY A 40 -20.26 -5.87 -16.18
CA GLY A 40 -19.59 -4.69 -16.75
C GLY A 40 -18.22 -4.37 -16.14
N ALA A 41 -17.68 -5.22 -15.26
CA ALA A 41 -16.33 -5.05 -14.74
C ALA A 41 -15.27 -5.11 -15.84
N SER A 42 -14.26 -4.22 -15.74
CA SER A 42 -13.09 -4.32 -16.59
C SER A 42 -12.26 -5.53 -16.19
N ARG A 43 -12.00 -6.42 -17.15
CA ARG A 43 -11.08 -7.56 -16.99
C ARG A 43 -9.61 -7.12 -16.87
N ALA A 44 -9.30 -5.88 -17.24
CA ALA A 44 -7.97 -5.30 -17.16
C ALA A 44 -8.09 -3.91 -16.52
N PRO A 45 -8.16 -3.81 -15.17
CA PRO A 45 -8.13 -2.52 -14.49
C PRO A 45 -6.81 -1.81 -14.85
N ARG A 46 -6.79 -0.48 -14.98
CA ARG A 46 -5.52 0.24 -15.22
C ARG A 46 -4.70 0.46 -13.95
N TRP A 47 -5.37 0.44 -12.80
CA TRP A 47 -4.77 0.60 -11.50
C TRP A 47 -5.60 -0.08 -10.41
N ARG A 48 -4.95 -0.41 -9.30
CA ARG A 48 -5.57 -0.83 -8.04
C ARG A 48 -4.76 -0.29 -6.89
N LEU A 49 -5.42 0.10 -5.81
CA LEU A 49 -4.78 0.59 -4.60
C LEU A 49 -5.25 -0.20 -3.38
N SER A 50 -4.36 -0.35 -2.42
CA SER A 50 -4.63 -0.85 -1.08
C SER A 50 -4.10 0.16 -0.07
N LEU A 51 -4.99 0.78 0.69
CA LEU A 51 -4.65 1.70 1.77
C LEU A 51 -4.59 0.95 3.10
N TYR A 52 -3.51 1.17 3.84
CA TYR A 52 -3.28 0.70 5.20
C TYR A 52 -3.17 1.92 6.11
N ARG A 53 -4.17 2.09 6.97
CA ARG A 53 -4.17 3.13 8.01
C ARG A 53 -3.72 2.50 9.31
N LEU A 54 -2.45 2.65 9.63
CA LEU A 54 -1.83 2.12 10.84
C LEU A 54 -2.17 3.08 11.99
N ALA A 55 -2.84 2.58 13.03
CA ALA A 55 -3.33 3.40 14.13
C ALA A 55 -2.62 3.09 15.45
N GLU A 56 -2.16 1.85 15.62
CA GLU A 56 -1.52 1.40 16.85
C GLU A 56 -0.42 0.40 16.53
N GLY A 57 0.67 0.48 17.28
CA GLY A 57 1.65 -0.59 17.26
C GLY A 57 3.00 -0.22 17.86
N HIS A 58 3.76 -1.27 18.14
CA HIS A 58 5.12 -1.20 18.62
C HIS A 58 6.01 -2.04 17.71
N PHE A 59 7.10 -1.44 17.24
CA PHE A 59 8.08 -2.10 16.38
C PHE A 59 9.48 -1.65 16.75
N ALA A 60 10.36 -2.53 17.24
CA ALA A 60 11.80 -2.24 17.45
C ALA A 60 12.11 -0.81 17.97
N LYS A 61 11.34 -0.31 18.96
CA LYS A 61 11.37 1.04 19.59
C LYS A 61 10.56 2.16 18.91
N ILE A 62 9.96 1.92 17.76
CA ILE A 62 8.92 2.78 17.16
C ILE A 62 7.60 2.50 17.88
N SER A 63 6.91 3.56 18.27
CA SER A 63 5.53 3.50 18.72
C SER A 63 4.68 4.44 17.86
N LEU A 64 3.55 3.93 17.39
CA LEU A 64 2.54 4.72 16.69
C LEU A 64 1.48 5.30 17.64
N LEU A 65 1.67 5.23 18.96
CA LEU A 65 0.69 5.69 19.96
C LEU A 65 0.24 7.13 19.66
N GLY A 66 -1.00 7.28 19.19
CA GLY A 66 -1.63 8.57 18.88
C GLY A 66 -1.22 9.20 17.54
N ARG A 67 -0.47 8.50 16.68
CA ARG A 67 -0.08 8.99 15.34
C ARG A 67 -0.48 7.98 14.28
N GLU A 68 -1.51 8.31 13.52
CA GLU A 68 -1.90 7.53 12.36
C GLU A 68 -0.84 7.64 11.26
N MET A 69 -0.49 6.52 10.64
CA MET A 69 0.37 6.46 9.46
C MET A 69 -0.40 5.85 8.30
N LEU A 70 -0.33 6.51 7.15
CA LEU A 70 -0.92 6.02 5.91
C LEU A 70 0.17 5.39 5.04
N LEU A 71 -0.06 4.15 4.65
CA LEU A 71 0.67 3.47 3.58
C LEU A 71 -0.31 3.10 2.49
N LEU A 72 -0.07 3.58 1.28
CA LEU A 72 -0.85 3.23 0.11
C LEU A 72 0.02 2.42 -0.83
N CYS A 73 -0.33 1.14 -1.02
CA CYS A 73 0.25 0.33 -2.08
C CYS A 73 -0.53 0.59 -3.36
N LEU A 74 0.13 1.10 -4.39
CA LEU A 74 -0.45 1.39 -5.70
C LEU A 74 0.14 0.44 -6.73
N ALA A 75 -0.72 -0.34 -7.37
CA ALA A 75 -0.39 -1.10 -8.56
C ALA A 75 -0.92 -0.35 -9.79
N LEU A 76 -0.07 -0.13 -10.77
CA LEU A 76 -0.41 0.57 -12.00
C LEU A 76 0.27 -0.08 -13.20
N ALA A 77 -0.44 -0.09 -14.33
CA ALA A 77 0.15 -0.39 -15.62
C ALA A 77 0.35 0.90 -16.43
N PRO A 78 1.43 1.02 -17.22
CA PRO A 78 1.56 2.06 -18.22
C PRO A 78 0.33 2.08 -19.16
N GLU A 79 0.03 3.26 -19.70
CA GLU A 79 -1.08 3.42 -20.62
C GLU A 79 -0.96 2.45 -21.82
N GLY A 80 -2.07 1.79 -22.15
CA GLY A 80 -2.12 0.78 -23.20
C GLY A 80 -1.47 -0.57 -22.87
N GLN A 81 -0.91 -0.76 -21.66
CA GLN A 81 -0.20 -1.99 -21.27
C GLN A 81 -0.85 -2.74 -20.10
N ALA A 82 -2.10 -2.42 -19.75
CA ALA A 82 -2.83 -3.10 -18.66
C ALA A 82 -2.96 -4.63 -18.86
N THR A 83 -2.92 -5.10 -20.11
CA THR A 83 -2.99 -6.52 -20.48
C THR A 83 -1.63 -7.22 -20.51
N ASP A 84 -0.51 -6.51 -20.35
CA ASP A 84 0.81 -7.12 -20.17
C ASP A 84 1.14 -7.16 -18.68
N PRO A 85 1.07 -8.33 -18.02
CA PRO A 85 1.37 -8.46 -16.59
C PRO A 85 2.77 -7.99 -16.21
N ARG A 86 3.73 -8.03 -17.14
CA ARG A 86 5.12 -7.62 -16.90
C ARG A 86 5.29 -6.10 -16.86
N ALA A 87 4.33 -5.36 -17.40
CA ALA A 87 4.34 -3.90 -17.41
C ALA A 87 3.84 -3.31 -16.08
N TRP A 88 3.17 -4.11 -15.24
CA TRP A 88 2.66 -3.67 -13.95
C TRP A 88 3.78 -3.34 -12.98
N GLN A 89 3.64 -2.22 -12.31
CA GLN A 89 4.54 -1.77 -11.25
C GLN A 89 3.75 -1.58 -9.96
N GLU A 90 4.33 -2.02 -8.84
CA GLU A 90 3.85 -1.67 -7.51
C GLU A 90 4.77 -0.65 -6.86
N VAL A 91 4.17 0.41 -6.34
CA VAL A 91 4.86 1.43 -5.54
C VAL A 91 4.15 1.61 -4.20
N ILE A 92 4.91 2.05 -3.21
CA ILE A 92 4.37 2.40 -1.89
C ILE A 92 4.41 3.92 -1.77
N LEU A 93 3.25 4.51 -1.51
CA LEU A 93 3.10 5.93 -1.22
C LEU A 93 2.86 6.12 0.28
N THR A 94 3.52 7.10 0.87
CA THR A 94 3.28 7.54 2.25
C THR A 94 3.09 9.05 2.29
N ASP A 95 2.53 9.57 3.38
CA ASP A 95 2.33 11.00 3.52
C ASP A 95 3.68 11.74 3.68
N VAL A 96 3.79 12.93 3.09
CA VAL A 96 4.98 13.80 3.20
C VAL A 96 5.38 14.15 4.63
N SER A 97 4.44 14.15 5.57
CA SER A 97 4.72 14.41 6.99
C SER A 97 5.27 13.20 7.74
N ALA A 98 5.22 12.00 7.17
CA ALA A 98 5.72 10.79 7.81
C ALA A 98 7.25 10.83 7.94
N ASN A 99 7.77 10.35 9.07
CA ASN A 99 9.21 10.21 9.27
C ASN A 99 9.76 9.10 8.34
N PRO A 100 10.69 9.42 7.41
CA PRO A 100 11.21 8.43 6.46
C PRO A 100 11.88 7.23 7.11
N ALA A 101 12.65 7.42 8.18
CA ALA A 101 13.33 6.32 8.86
C ALA A 101 12.31 5.34 9.47
N THR A 102 11.24 5.88 10.06
CA THR A 102 10.13 5.09 10.61
C THR A 102 9.42 4.30 9.52
N VAL A 103 9.10 4.93 8.39
CA VAL A 103 8.44 4.28 7.25
C VAL A 103 9.30 3.14 6.70
N LEU A 104 10.59 3.40 6.45
CA LEU A 104 11.48 2.40 5.86
C LEU A 104 11.71 1.21 6.79
N GLN A 105 11.94 1.46 8.09
CA GLN A 105 12.11 0.40 9.08
C GLN A 105 10.84 -0.45 9.24
N LEU A 106 9.66 0.17 9.19
CA LEU A 106 8.39 -0.53 9.20
C LEU A 106 8.22 -1.44 7.97
N LEU A 107 8.56 -0.92 6.79
CA LEU A 107 8.47 -1.67 5.53
C LEU A 107 9.45 -2.85 5.47
N GLU A 108 10.52 -2.88 6.25
CA GLU A 108 11.37 -4.08 6.34
C GLU A 108 10.63 -5.33 6.85
N GLU A 109 9.43 -5.15 7.42
CA GLU A 109 8.73 -6.19 8.16
C GLU A 109 7.35 -6.50 7.61
N ILE A 110 6.64 -5.46 7.14
CA ILE A 110 5.27 -5.65 6.61
C ILE A 110 5.18 -5.56 5.11
N GLU A 111 6.26 -5.22 4.40
CA GLU A 111 6.19 -4.98 2.97
C GLU A 111 5.62 -6.20 2.24
N GLU A 112 6.11 -7.42 2.48
CA GLU A 112 5.58 -8.63 1.82
C GLU A 112 4.08 -8.89 2.02
N HIS A 113 3.46 -8.30 3.05
CA HIS A 113 2.04 -8.44 3.37
C HIS A 113 1.16 -7.33 2.79
N ILE A 114 1.75 -6.26 2.27
CA ILE A 114 1.01 -5.23 1.56
C ILE A 114 1.06 -5.54 0.07
N GLU A 115 -0.10 -5.60 -0.59
CA GLU A 115 -0.17 -5.78 -2.03
C GLU A 115 -1.37 -5.04 -2.62
N ALA A 116 -1.22 -4.66 -3.88
CA ALA A 116 -2.25 -4.00 -4.66
C ALA A 116 -2.40 -4.60 -6.07
N LEU A 117 -1.50 -5.51 -6.50
CA LEU A 117 -1.66 -6.18 -7.79
C LEU A 117 -3.06 -6.81 -7.95
N PRO A 118 -3.75 -6.56 -9.07
CA PRO A 118 -4.97 -7.30 -9.39
C PRO A 118 -4.71 -8.80 -9.51
N ALA A 119 -5.67 -9.62 -9.07
CA ALA A 119 -5.59 -11.08 -9.13
C ALA A 119 -5.38 -11.56 -10.58
N GLU A 120 -5.94 -10.83 -11.55
CA GLU A 120 -5.85 -11.07 -12.98
C GLU A 120 -4.41 -11.01 -13.52
N VAL A 121 -3.49 -10.34 -12.81
CA VAL A 121 -2.07 -10.19 -13.23
C VAL A 121 -1.07 -10.72 -12.20
N CYS A 122 -1.53 -11.04 -11.00
CA CYS A 122 -0.71 -11.40 -9.84
C CYS A 122 0.30 -12.52 -10.11
N GLU A 123 -0.13 -13.60 -10.78
CA GLU A 123 0.71 -14.78 -11.03
C GLU A 123 1.83 -14.54 -12.04
N GLN A 124 1.67 -13.54 -12.91
CA GLN A 124 2.56 -13.29 -14.05
C GLN A 124 3.35 -11.99 -13.91
N ALA A 125 2.98 -11.14 -12.96
CA ALA A 125 3.65 -9.88 -12.69
C ALA A 125 5.03 -10.11 -12.06
N HIS A 126 6.01 -9.32 -12.51
CA HIS A 126 7.31 -9.30 -11.87
C HIS A 126 7.24 -8.46 -10.59
N ARG A 127 7.25 -9.11 -9.42
CA ARG A 127 7.32 -8.41 -8.14
C ARG A 127 8.79 -8.12 -7.80
N PRO A 128 9.21 -6.85 -7.68
CA PRO A 128 10.56 -6.55 -7.24
C PRO A 128 10.76 -7.01 -5.80
N GLY A 129 11.98 -7.43 -5.44
CA GLY A 129 12.30 -7.84 -4.07
C GLY A 129 12.15 -6.69 -3.07
N ARG A 130 12.30 -5.44 -3.52
CA ARG A 130 11.91 -4.23 -2.78
C ARG A 130 11.19 -3.26 -3.70
N ARG A 131 10.05 -2.72 -3.27
CA ARG A 131 9.31 -1.70 -4.02
C ARG A 131 9.86 -0.31 -3.76
N ALA A 132 9.66 0.55 -4.76
CA ALA A 132 9.94 1.97 -4.62
C ALA A 132 8.96 2.59 -3.61
N VAL A 133 9.49 3.49 -2.78
CA VAL A 133 8.75 4.20 -1.73
C VAL A 133 8.84 5.68 -1.98
N TYR A 134 7.69 6.34 -2.12
CA TYR A 134 7.58 7.77 -2.36
C TYR A 134 6.78 8.43 -1.23
N ALA A 135 7.19 9.65 -0.86
CA ALA A 135 6.40 10.52 -0.01
C ALA A 135 5.66 11.54 -0.89
N VAL A 136 4.34 11.60 -0.72
CA VAL A 136 3.41 12.48 -1.46
C VAL A 136 2.36 13.04 -0.50
N PRO A 137 1.72 14.18 -0.79
CA PRO A 137 0.59 14.64 0.00
C PRO A 137 -0.55 13.61 -0.05
N LEU A 138 -0.93 13.04 1.10
CA LEU A 138 -2.05 12.12 1.23
C LEU A 138 -3.12 12.76 2.10
N ALA A 139 -4.22 13.21 1.49
CA ALA A 139 -5.36 13.72 2.23
C ALA A 139 -6.41 12.61 2.35
N TYR A 140 -6.54 12.05 3.55
CA TYR A 140 -7.58 11.08 3.89
C TYR A 140 -8.56 11.71 4.87
N GLN A 141 -9.76 12.03 4.41
CA GLN A 141 -10.78 12.72 5.20
C GLN A 141 -12.02 11.87 5.33
N GLN A 142 -12.59 11.79 6.54
CA GLN A 142 -13.94 11.28 6.73
C GLN A 142 -14.92 12.32 6.18
N HIS A 143 -15.58 12.05 5.06
CA HIS A 143 -16.64 12.90 4.52
C HIS A 143 -17.98 12.19 4.71
N GLU A 144 -18.88 12.79 5.49
CA GLU A 144 -20.19 12.22 5.84
C GLU A 144 -20.10 10.78 6.39
N SER A 145 -20.40 9.79 5.54
CA SER A 145 -20.44 8.35 5.85
C SER A 145 -19.37 7.54 5.12
N SER A 146 -18.49 8.16 4.33
CA SER A 146 -17.50 7.43 3.52
C SER A 146 -16.17 8.17 3.50
N PRO A 147 -15.07 7.51 3.92
CA PRO A 147 -13.78 8.14 3.89
C PRO A 147 -13.32 8.35 2.45
N GLN A 148 -12.85 9.56 2.17
CA GLN A 148 -12.34 9.97 0.87
C GLN A 148 -10.82 10.08 0.91
N LEU A 149 -10.19 9.54 -0.11
CA LEU A 149 -8.76 9.69 -0.35
C LEU A 149 -8.55 10.65 -1.52
N ARG A 150 -7.67 11.62 -1.30
CA ARG A 150 -7.09 12.44 -2.35
C ARG A 150 -5.58 12.26 -2.39
N VAL A 151 -5.08 11.92 -3.57
CA VAL A 151 -3.66 11.72 -3.85
C VAL A 151 -3.37 12.10 -5.30
N ASP A 152 -2.34 12.90 -5.48
CA ASP A 152 -1.77 13.25 -6.77
C ASP A 152 -0.32 12.74 -6.79
N PHE A 153 -0.06 11.70 -7.59
CA PHE A 153 1.26 11.08 -7.72
C PHE A 153 1.89 11.41 -9.07
N VAL A 154 2.87 12.30 -9.02
CA VAL A 154 3.75 12.62 -10.15
C VAL A 154 5.16 12.17 -9.78
N PRO A 155 5.68 11.05 -10.34
CA PRO A 155 6.94 10.45 -9.92
C PRO A 155 8.15 11.40 -9.94
N ALA A 156 8.17 12.36 -10.87
CA ALA A 156 9.24 13.34 -11.01
C ALA A 156 9.22 14.43 -9.91
N GLU A 157 8.05 14.68 -9.30
CA GLU A 157 7.85 15.69 -8.25
C GLU A 157 7.81 15.06 -6.86
N ALA A 158 7.51 13.75 -6.79
CA ALA A 158 7.43 13.00 -5.55
C ALA A 158 8.81 12.81 -4.91
N ARG A 159 8.85 12.90 -3.57
CA ARG A 159 10.09 12.64 -2.82
C ARG A 159 10.34 11.14 -2.74
N LEU A 160 11.34 10.65 -3.46
CA LEU A 160 11.77 9.26 -3.37
C LEU A 160 12.46 8.98 -2.02
N LEU A 161 11.92 8.07 -1.23
CA LEU A 161 12.51 7.61 0.04
C LEU A 161 13.40 6.38 -0.17
N ARG A 162 13.02 5.48 -1.07
CA ARG A 162 13.76 4.26 -1.43
C ARG A 162 13.43 3.86 -2.86
N ALA A 163 14.44 3.50 -3.65
CA ALA A 163 14.25 2.97 -5.00
C ALA A 163 13.79 1.50 -4.98
N ALA A 164 13.16 1.05 -6.08
CA ALA A 164 12.87 -0.36 -6.27
C ALA A 164 14.14 -1.17 -6.57
N GLU A 165 14.17 -2.42 -6.12
CA GLU A 165 15.26 -3.38 -6.34
C GLU A 165 14.68 -4.73 -6.81
N PRO A 166 14.95 -5.19 -8.05
CA PRO A 166 15.75 -4.50 -9.08
C PRO A 166 15.07 -3.21 -9.58
N ARG A 167 15.87 -2.30 -10.13
CA ARG A 167 15.36 -1.06 -10.73
C ARG A 167 14.51 -1.41 -11.97
N PRO A 168 13.27 -0.89 -12.07
CA PRO A 168 12.43 -1.12 -13.23
C PRO A 168 13.01 -0.45 -14.48
N MET A 169 12.68 -1.00 -15.66
CA MET A 169 13.14 -0.43 -16.94
C MET A 169 12.61 0.98 -17.19
N GLN A 170 11.44 1.31 -16.63
CA GLN A 170 10.79 2.60 -16.77
C GLN A 170 10.31 3.07 -15.39
N PRO A 171 10.25 4.39 -15.13
CA PRO A 171 9.60 4.89 -13.93
C PRO A 171 8.10 4.53 -13.93
N PRO A 172 7.44 4.52 -12.76
CA PRO A 172 5.99 4.38 -12.70
C PRO A 172 5.31 5.54 -13.44
N ALA A 173 4.10 5.33 -13.96
CA ALA A 173 3.32 6.39 -14.59
C ALA A 173 2.73 7.36 -13.54
N SER A 174 2.46 8.60 -13.96
CA SER A 174 1.70 9.54 -13.14
C SER A 174 0.28 9.03 -12.93
N TRP A 175 -0.27 9.27 -11.75
CA TRP A 175 -1.59 8.80 -11.36
C TRP A 175 -2.21 9.72 -10.33
N SER A 176 -3.53 9.91 -10.39
CA SER A 176 -4.27 10.69 -9.41
C SER A 176 -5.56 9.97 -9.02
N TYR A 177 -6.01 10.25 -7.80
CA TYR A 177 -7.24 9.71 -7.27
C TYR A 177 -7.89 10.69 -6.32
N ASN A 178 -9.20 10.84 -6.48
CA ASN A 178 -10.05 11.64 -5.62
C ASN A 178 -11.40 10.92 -5.52
N GLY A 179 -11.62 10.20 -4.41
CA GLY A 179 -12.83 9.41 -4.26
C GLY A 179 -12.90 8.58 -2.98
N PRO A 180 -14.04 7.88 -2.77
CA PRO A 180 -14.27 7.04 -1.61
C PRO A 180 -13.47 5.73 -1.70
N LEU A 181 -13.09 5.14 -0.57
CA LEU A 181 -12.47 3.80 -0.54
C LEU A 181 -13.40 2.74 0.03
N ALA A 182 -13.32 1.52 -0.50
CA ALA A 182 -14.09 0.37 -0.01
C ALA A 182 -13.43 -0.15 1.27
N PRO A 183 -14.13 -0.20 2.41
CA PRO A 183 -13.55 -0.71 3.64
C PRO A 183 -13.37 -2.24 3.54
N ARG A 184 -12.16 -2.72 3.88
CA ARG A 184 -11.87 -4.16 4.01
C ARG A 184 -11.95 -4.66 5.46
N GLY A 185 -12.00 -3.74 6.42
CA GLY A 185 -12.05 -4.02 7.85
C GLY A 185 -10.74 -3.72 8.57
N SER A 186 -10.61 -4.24 9.78
CA SER A 186 -9.39 -4.10 10.58
C SER A 186 -8.32 -5.09 10.14
N PHE A 187 -7.05 -4.70 10.22
CA PHE A 187 -5.94 -5.63 10.10
C PHE A 187 -5.13 -5.67 11.38
N VAL A 188 -4.54 -6.83 11.62
CA VAL A 188 -3.59 -7.07 12.70
C VAL A 188 -2.41 -7.82 12.10
N TRP A 189 -1.23 -7.24 12.19
CA TRP A 189 0.02 -7.93 11.88
C TRP A 189 0.79 -8.19 13.16
N GLN A 190 1.28 -9.41 13.29
CA GLN A 190 2.18 -9.83 14.36
C GLN A 190 3.43 -10.39 13.72
N SER A 191 4.61 -9.94 14.16
CA SER A 191 5.85 -10.51 13.62
C SER A 191 5.87 -12.01 13.92
N PRO A 192 6.18 -12.86 12.92
CA PRO A 192 6.46 -14.26 13.19
C PRO A 192 7.64 -14.29 14.18
N LEU A 193 7.46 -14.97 15.32
CA LEU A 193 8.50 -15.14 16.33
C LEU A 193 9.78 -15.65 15.61
N ARG A 194 10.79 -14.78 15.46
CA ARG A 194 12.10 -15.14 14.89
C ARG A 194 13.01 -15.74 15.98
#